data_AF-A0A2W4QKE1-F1
#
_entry.id   AF-A0A2W4QKE1-F1
#
_cell.length_a   1.000
_cell.length_b   1.000
_cell.length_c   1.000
_cell.angle_alpha   90.00
_cell.angle_beta   90.00
_cell.angle_gamma   90.00
#
_symmetry.space_group_name_H-M   'P 1'
#
loop_
_entity.id
_entity.type
_entity.pdbx_description
1 polymer ?
#
loop_
_entity_poly.entity_id
_entity_poly.type
_entity_poly.pdbx_seq_one_letter_code
_entity_poly.pdbx_strand_id
1 'polypeptide(L)'
;MNRSMWGLAGAVCAALLLVWSAQAPRLALDDIIEAVEGAGLRVAVQETAQTPWGEGTVLTLGRDQDQFLVAHVYRSQEEQERLALSGETGTLSDRVPRPAFIRHRNVLIVMPADSPVRETVRSAILSWGMVD
;
A
#
# COMPACT_ATOMS: atom_id res chain seq x y z
N MET A 1 -33.96 30.48 28.74
CA MET A 1 -33.70 29.71 27.50
C MET A 1 -32.25 29.94 27.08
N ASN A 2 -31.61 28.94 26.45
CA ASN A 2 -30.31 29.01 25.74
C ASN A 2 -29.02 28.51 26.45
N ARG A 3 -29.10 27.44 27.26
CA ARG A 3 -27.89 26.61 27.58
C ARG A 3 -27.64 25.47 26.57
N SER A 4 -28.62 25.12 25.74
CA SER A 4 -28.56 23.92 24.88
C SER A 4 -27.84 24.12 23.53
N MET A 5 -27.56 25.36 23.10
CA MET A 5 -26.91 25.61 21.80
C MET A 5 -25.38 25.45 21.82
N TRP A 6 -24.74 25.60 22.99
CA TRP A 6 -23.28 25.50 23.11
C TRP A 6 -22.77 24.04 23.08
N GLY A 7 -23.57 23.09 23.58
CA GLY A 7 -23.21 21.67 23.57
C GLY A 7 -23.19 21.07 22.16
N LEU A 8 -24.10 21.51 21.28
CA LEU A 8 -24.16 21.02 19.90
C LEU A 8 -23.04 21.60 19.02
N ALA A 9 -22.69 22.88 19.19
CA ALA A 9 -21.59 23.49 18.44
C ALA A 9 -20.22 22.89 18.82
N GLY A 10 -20.01 22.58 20.11
CA GLY A 10 -18.80 21.91 20.58
C GLY A 10 -18.70 20.45 20.10
N ALA A 11 -19.81 19.71 20.10
CA ALA A 11 -19.85 18.34 19.59
C ALA A 11 -19.60 18.27 18.07
N VAL A 12 -20.12 19.23 17.30
CA VAL A 12 -19.86 19.32 15.85
C VAL A 12 -18.39 19.69 15.58
N CYS A 13 -17.79 20.61 16.33
CA CYS A 13 -16.36 20.92 16.18
C CYS A 13 -15.47 19.74 16.57
N ALA A 14 -15.79 19.02 17.65
CA ALA A 14 -15.06 17.82 18.06
C ALA A 14 -15.23 16.68 17.04
N ALA A 15 -16.43 16.49 16.48
CA ALA A 15 -16.68 15.52 15.42
C ALA A 15 -15.94 15.88 14.13
N LEU A 16 -15.90 17.17 13.74
CA LEU A 16 -15.15 17.63 12.58
C LEU A 16 -13.63 17.45 12.77
N LEU A 17 -13.11 17.69 13.98
CA LEU A 17 -11.71 17.42 14.30
C LEU A 17 -11.40 15.92 14.24
N LEU A 18 -12.26 15.07 14.81
CA LEU A 18 -12.12 13.62 14.72
C LEU A 18 -12.19 13.11 13.28
N VAL A 19 -13.05 13.70 12.44
CA VAL A 19 -13.18 13.36 11.01
C VAL A 19 -11.97 13.83 10.20
N TRP A 20 -11.36 14.97 10.53
CA TRP A 20 -10.12 15.43 9.90
C TRP A 20 -8.90 14.59 10.29
N SER A 21 -8.86 14.08 11.52
CA SER A 21 -7.80 13.18 12.00
C SER A 21 -8.02 11.70 11.66
N ALA A 22 -9.15 11.32 11.06
CA ALA A 22 -9.46 9.92 10.74
C ALA A 22 -8.99 9.46 9.36
N GLN A 23 -8.38 10.34 8.55
CA GLN A 23 -7.72 9.89 7.34
C GLN A 23 -6.45 9.14 7.73
N ALA A 24 -6.51 7.81 7.65
CA ALA A 24 -5.33 6.97 7.80
C ALA A 24 -4.20 7.52 6.92
N PRO A 25 -2.97 7.68 7.44
CA PRO A 25 -1.88 8.24 6.66
C PRO A 25 -1.69 7.41 5.40
N ARG A 26 -1.67 8.11 4.26
CA ARG A 26 -1.38 7.52 2.96
C ARG A 26 0.03 6.97 2.99
N LEU A 27 0.16 5.71 2.62
CA LEU A 27 1.48 5.10 2.45
C LEU A 27 2.09 5.63 1.15
N ALA A 28 3.35 6.02 1.24
CA ALA A 28 4.21 6.36 0.11
C ALA A 28 5.08 5.15 -0.28
N LEU A 29 5.86 5.31 -1.36
CA LEU A 29 6.84 4.30 -1.76
C LEU A 29 7.92 4.11 -0.68
N ASP A 30 8.36 5.20 -0.04
CA ASP A 30 9.39 5.15 1.00
C ASP A 30 8.93 4.33 2.21
N ASP A 31 7.65 4.41 2.59
CA ASP A 31 7.04 3.58 3.64
C ASP A 31 7.13 2.08 3.32
N ILE A 32 6.95 1.72 2.05
CA ILE A 32 7.06 0.32 1.58
C ILE A 32 8.50 -0.15 1.68
N ILE A 33 9.45 0.70 1.26
CA ILE A 33 10.89 0.40 1.33
C ILE A 33 11.28 0.21 2.80
N GLU A 34 10.93 1.15 3.67
CA GLU A 34 11.25 1.12 5.10
C GLU A 34 10.65 -0.12 5.79
N ALA A 35 9.39 -0.47 5.51
CA ALA A 35 8.77 -1.67 6.06
C ALA A 35 9.53 -2.94 5.67
N VAL A 36 9.92 -3.05 4.39
CA VAL A 36 10.60 -4.23 3.85
C VAL A 36 12.06 -4.31 4.34
N GLU A 37 12.75 -3.18 4.44
CA GLU A 37 14.08 -3.09 5.04
C GLU A 37 14.09 -3.39 6.54
N GLY A 38 13.08 -2.90 7.27
CA GLY A 38 12.86 -3.20 8.68
C GLY A 38 12.61 -4.70 8.93
N ALA A 39 12.07 -5.41 7.94
CA ALA A 39 11.93 -6.87 7.97
C ALA A 39 13.22 -7.62 7.59
N GLY A 40 14.33 -6.91 7.34
CA GLY A 40 15.65 -7.48 7.08
C GLY A 40 15.95 -7.79 5.61
N LEU A 41 15.12 -7.33 4.68
CA LEU A 41 15.35 -7.47 3.25
C LEU A 41 16.01 -6.21 2.69
N ARG A 42 17.07 -6.35 1.89
CA ARG A 42 17.61 -5.19 1.17
C ARG A 42 16.68 -4.86 0.00
N VAL A 43 16.44 -3.57 -0.21
CA VAL A 43 15.59 -3.09 -1.30
C VAL A 43 16.45 -2.26 -2.26
N ALA A 44 16.21 -2.44 -3.56
CA ALA A 44 16.71 -1.54 -4.59
C ALA A 44 15.59 -1.16 -5.54
N VAL A 45 15.43 0.15 -5.76
CA VAL A 45 14.48 0.67 -6.74
C VAL A 45 15.09 0.54 -8.13
N GLN A 46 14.39 -0.11 -9.05
CA GLN A 46 14.89 -0.27 -10.43
C GLN A 46 14.28 0.77 -11.37
N GLU A 47 12.99 0.67 -11.61
CA GLU A 47 12.31 1.43 -12.64
C GLU A 47 10.82 1.55 -12.37
N THR A 48 10.20 2.54 -13.01
CA THR A 48 8.75 2.64 -13.11
C THR A 48 8.28 1.82 -14.31
N ALA A 49 7.28 0.96 -14.09
CA ALA A 49 6.68 0.12 -15.12
C ALA A 49 5.18 0.41 -15.24
N GLN A 50 4.67 0.47 -16.47
CA GLN A 50 3.25 0.52 -16.74
C GLN A 50 2.65 -0.89 -16.63
N THR A 51 1.60 -1.06 -15.84
CA THR A 51 0.91 -2.34 -15.63
C THR A 51 -0.61 -2.18 -15.86
N PRO A 52 -1.39 -3.27 -15.90
CA PRO A 52 -2.86 -3.21 -15.94
C PRO A 52 -3.48 -2.46 -14.76
N TRP A 53 -2.77 -2.38 -13.64
CA TRP A 53 -3.25 -1.72 -12.43
C TRP A 53 -2.75 -0.28 -12.32
N GLY A 54 -2.18 0.25 -13.40
CA GLY A 54 -1.60 1.58 -13.48
C GLY A 54 -0.07 1.57 -13.45
N GLU A 55 0.49 2.76 -13.23
CA GLU A 55 1.93 2.94 -13.01
C GLU A 55 2.33 2.25 -11.70
N GLY A 56 3.43 1.50 -11.71
CA GLY A 56 3.99 0.83 -10.55
C GLY A 56 5.51 0.93 -10.52
N THR A 57 6.09 0.86 -9.34
CA THR A 57 7.55 0.87 -9.16
C THR A 57 8.05 -0.55 -8.97
N VAL A 58 9.03 -0.96 -9.78
CA VAL A 58 9.69 -2.26 -9.66
C VAL A 58 10.80 -2.15 -8.61
N LEU A 59 10.73 -3.00 -7.60
CA LEU A 59 11.72 -3.13 -6.54
C LEU A 59 12.37 -4.51 -6.61
N THR A 60 13.69 -4.58 -6.51
CA THR A 60 14.40 -5.83 -6.21
C THR A 60 14.66 -5.99 -4.73
N LEU A 61 14.59 -7.23 -4.27
CA LEU A 61 14.58 -7.62 -2.87
C LEU A 61 15.57 -8.75 -2.60
N GLY A 62 15.96 -8.86 -1.34
CA GLY A 62 16.76 -10.00 -0.84
C GLY A 62 18.23 -9.66 -0.70
N ARG A 63 19.00 -10.58 -0.10
CA ARG A 63 20.44 -10.37 0.13
C ARG A 63 21.21 -10.21 -1.19
N ASP A 64 20.81 -10.98 -2.20
CA ASP A 64 21.42 -11.01 -3.53
C ASP A 64 20.59 -10.27 -4.60
N GLN A 65 19.50 -9.58 -4.19
CA GLN A 65 18.62 -8.80 -5.08
C GLN A 65 18.01 -9.59 -6.26
N ASP A 66 17.84 -10.89 -6.09
CA ASP A 66 17.33 -11.84 -7.09
C ASP A 66 15.79 -11.94 -7.10
N GLN A 67 15.13 -11.40 -6.08
CA GLN A 67 13.68 -11.34 -5.96
C GLN A 67 13.18 -9.98 -6.41
N PHE A 68 11.94 -9.89 -6.88
CA PHE A 68 11.36 -8.60 -7.23
C PHE A 68 9.87 -8.54 -6.87
N LEU A 69 9.40 -7.31 -6.65
CA LEU A 69 7.99 -6.96 -6.52
C LEU A 69 7.70 -5.69 -7.32
N VAL A 70 6.43 -5.47 -7.61
CA VAL A 70 5.93 -4.21 -8.17
C VAL A 70 5.00 -3.57 -7.15
N ALA A 71 5.33 -2.35 -6.73
CA ALA A 71 4.57 -1.56 -5.78
C ALA A 71 3.75 -0.51 -6.53
N HIS A 72 2.43 -0.53 -6.33
CA HIS A 72 1.52 0.50 -6.82
C HIS A 72 1.01 1.31 -5.63
N VAL A 73 1.23 2.62 -5.67
CA VAL A 73 0.75 3.55 -4.67
C VAL A 73 -0.36 4.40 -5.29
N TYR A 74 -1.57 4.25 -4.75
CA TYR A 74 -2.76 4.96 -5.19
C TYR A 74 -3.02 6.19 -4.32
N ARG A 75 -3.86 7.09 -4.81
CA ARG A 75 -4.32 8.27 -4.07
C ARG A 75 -5.28 7.88 -2.95
N SER A 76 -5.97 6.76 -3.05
CA SER A 76 -6.79 6.25 -1.94
C SER A 76 -6.99 4.74 -2.03
N GLN A 77 -7.52 4.17 -0.95
CA GLN A 77 -7.96 2.78 -0.95
C GLN A 77 -9.11 2.55 -1.93
N GLU A 78 -10.07 3.47 -2.05
CA GLU A 78 -11.15 3.31 -3.02
C GLU A 78 -10.63 3.33 -4.47
N GLU A 79 -9.62 4.16 -4.75
CA GLU A 79 -8.95 4.14 -6.06
C GLU A 79 -8.25 2.81 -6.32
N GLN A 80 -7.52 2.30 -5.31
CA GLN A 80 -6.89 0.98 -5.39
C GLN A 80 -7.94 -0.11 -5.70
N GLU A 81 -9.04 -0.18 -4.94
CA GLU A 81 -10.07 -1.20 -5.11
C GLU A 81 -10.72 -1.12 -6.49
N ARG A 82 -11.08 0.08 -6.93
CA ARG A 82 -11.66 0.32 -8.26
C ARG A 82 -10.72 -0.13 -9.38
N LEU A 83 -9.43 0.21 -9.29
CA LEU A 83 -8.45 -0.12 -10.33
C LEU A 83 -7.97 -1.58 -10.25
N ALA A 84 -7.96 -2.17 -9.06
CA ALA A 84 -7.66 -3.58 -8.85
C ALA A 84 -8.77 -4.49 -9.39
N LEU A 85 -10.03 -4.04 -9.34
CA LEU A 85 -11.19 -4.73 -9.93
C LEU A 85 -11.25 -4.58 -11.45
N SER A 86 -10.77 -3.46 -12.01
CA SER A 86 -10.74 -3.25 -13.47
C SER A 86 -9.55 -3.92 -14.17
N GLY A 87 -8.52 -4.33 -13.43
CA GLY A 87 -7.34 -5.00 -13.96
C GLY A 87 -7.61 -6.47 -14.32
N GLU A 88 -8.53 -6.72 -15.25
CA GLU A 88 -8.62 -8.02 -15.92
C GLU A 88 -7.41 -8.18 -16.87
N THR A 89 -6.48 -9.05 -16.44
CA THR A 89 -5.59 -9.89 -17.26
C THR A 89 -5.01 -9.25 -18.54
N GLY A 90 -4.05 -8.33 -18.39
CA GLY A 90 -3.19 -7.86 -19.50
C GLY A 90 -1.71 -7.89 -19.13
N THR A 91 -0.84 -8.45 -19.96
CA THR A 91 0.63 -8.22 -20.02
C THR A 91 1.46 -8.08 -18.73
N LEU A 92 1.14 -8.78 -17.63
CA LEU A 92 2.12 -9.04 -16.55
C LEU A 92 2.67 -10.47 -16.58
N SER A 93 2.12 -11.30 -17.47
CA SER A 93 2.47 -12.71 -17.60
C SER A 93 3.95 -12.93 -17.96
N ASP A 94 4.61 -11.94 -18.56
CA ASP A 94 6.02 -12.02 -18.94
C ASP A 94 6.98 -11.68 -17.79
N ARG A 95 6.56 -10.85 -16.83
CA ARG A 95 7.40 -10.47 -15.69
C ARG A 95 7.11 -11.29 -14.44
N VAL A 96 5.84 -11.50 -14.09
CA VAL A 96 5.45 -12.28 -12.90
C VAL A 96 4.62 -13.49 -13.33
N PRO A 97 5.25 -14.65 -13.60
CA PRO A 97 4.50 -15.88 -13.80
C PRO A 97 3.78 -16.22 -12.49
N ARG A 98 2.44 -16.21 -12.50
CA ARG A 98 1.56 -16.42 -11.32
C ARG A 98 1.71 -15.32 -10.25
N PRO A 99 1.11 -14.14 -10.47
CA PRO A 99 1.16 -13.06 -9.49
C PRO A 99 0.38 -13.40 -8.22
N ALA A 100 0.99 -13.09 -7.07
CA ALA A 100 0.32 -12.94 -5.80
C ALA A 100 0.16 -11.45 -5.47
N PHE A 101 -0.99 -11.14 -4.86
CA PHE A 101 -1.37 -9.78 -4.53
C PHE A 101 -1.37 -9.59 -3.02
N ILE A 102 -0.75 -8.50 -2.56
CA ILE A 102 -0.84 -8.02 -1.19
C ILE A 102 -1.47 -6.63 -1.26
N ARG A 103 -2.60 -6.44 -0.59
CA ARG A 103 -3.34 -5.18 -0.57
C ARG A 103 -3.32 -4.61 0.84
N HIS A 104 -2.95 -3.34 0.96
CA HIS A 104 -2.96 -2.63 2.24
C HIS A 104 -3.18 -1.14 2.02
N ARG A 105 -4.25 -0.57 2.60
CA ARG A 105 -4.62 0.84 2.45
C ARG A 105 -4.66 1.29 0.99
N ASN A 106 -3.80 2.22 0.60
CA ASN A 106 -3.69 2.76 -0.75
C ASN A 106 -2.61 2.05 -1.58
N VAL A 107 -2.14 0.86 -1.18
CA VAL A 107 -1.01 0.17 -1.82
C VAL A 107 -1.40 -1.23 -2.29
N LEU A 108 -1.07 -1.53 -3.55
CA LEU A 108 -1.10 -2.88 -4.12
C LEU A 108 0.34 -3.32 -4.40
N ILE A 109 0.74 -4.46 -3.82
CA ILE A 109 2.00 -5.12 -4.15
C ILE A 109 1.70 -6.36 -4.99
N VAL A 110 2.45 -6.51 -6.07
CA VAL A 110 2.41 -7.65 -6.98
C VAL A 110 3.77 -8.32 -6.98
N MET A 111 3.83 -9.63 -6.73
CA MET A 111 5.08 -10.39 -6.74
C MET A 111 4.83 -11.85 -7.14
N PRO A 112 5.85 -12.64 -7.51
CA PRO A 112 5.67 -14.06 -7.79
C PRO A 112 5.06 -14.81 -6.59
N ALA A 113 4.05 -15.63 -6.83
CA ALA A 113 3.35 -16.36 -5.77
C ALA A 113 4.25 -17.37 -5.03
N ASP A 114 5.28 -17.86 -5.69
CA ASP A 114 6.30 -18.79 -5.23
C ASP A 114 7.55 -18.09 -4.66
N SER A 115 7.57 -16.75 -4.61
CA SER A 115 8.72 -16.04 -4.07
C SER A 115 8.97 -16.41 -2.60
N PRO A 116 10.20 -16.79 -2.21
CA PRO A 116 10.55 -17.21 -0.85
C PRO A 116 10.40 -16.08 0.19
N VAL A 117 10.42 -14.82 -0.24
CA VAL A 117 10.29 -13.64 0.63
C VAL A 117 8.85 -13.15 0.76
N ARG A 118 7.89 -13.77 0.06
CA ARG A 118 6.49 -13.31 -0.02
C ARG A 118 5.84 -13.13 1.35
N GLU A 119 6.02 -14.08 2.26
CA GLU A 119 5.40 -13.99 3.59
C GLU A 119 6.06 -12.92 4.46
N THR A 120 7.37 -12.71 4.29
CA THR A 120 8.10 -11.63 4.96
C THR A 120 7.59 -10.26 4.49
N VAL A 121 7.46 -10.07 3.18
CA VAL A 121 6.90 -8.83 2.58
C VAL A 121 5.46 -8.62 3.02
N ARG A 122 4.62 -9.67 2.98
CA ARG A 122 3.23 -9.60 3.43
C ARG A 122 3.14 -9.14 4.89
N SER A 123 3.89 -9.80 5.78
CA SER A 123 3.89 -9.47 7.21
C SER A 123 4.37 -8.04 7.45
N ALA A 124 5.49 -7.65 6.83
CA ALA A 124 6.05 -6.30 6.93
C ALA A 124 5.03 -5.23 6.56
N ILE A 125 4.41 -5.37 5.38
CA ILE A 125 3.50 -4.37 4.82
C ILE A 125 2.20 -4.30 5.61
N LEU A 126 1.65 -5.44 6.06
CA LEU A 126 0.42 -5.44 6.86
C LEU A 126 0.65 -4.94 8.29
N SER A 127 1.85 -5.13 8.84
CA SER A 127 2.24 -4.57 10.14
C SER A 127 2.54 -3.07 10.07
N TRP A 128 2.92 -2.57 8.90
CA TRP A 128 3.26 -1.18 8.71
C TRP A 128 2.02 -0.28 8.79
N GLY A 129 2.12 0.79 9.56
CA GLY A 129 0.99 1.66 9.90
C GLY A 129 0.06 1.11 11.00
N MET A 130 0.41 0.02 11.69
CA MET A 130 -0.21 -0.36 12.97
C MET A 130 0.53 0.21 14.19
N VAL A 131 1.65 0.92 13.99
CA VAL A 131 2.35 1.62 15.06
C VAL A 131 1.94 3.10 14.98
N ASP A 132 1.36 3.56 16.10
CA ASP A 132 0.61 4.81 16.32
C ASP A 132 1.29 6.10 15.83
#